data_AF-R0B7W5-F1
#
_entry.id   AF-R0B7W5-F1
#
_cell.length_a   1.000
_cell.length_b   1.000
_cell.length_c   1.000
_cell.angle_alpha   90.00
_cell.angle_beta   90.00
_cell.angle_gamma   90.00
#
_symmetry.space_group_name_H-M   'P 1'
#
loop_
_entity.id
_entity.type
_entity.pdbx_description
1 polymer ?
#
loop_
_entity_poly.entity_id
_entity_poly.type
_entity_poly.pdbx_seq_one_letter_code
_entity_poly.pdbx_strand_id
1 'polypeptide(L)'
;MVNTLLSQTRSNYPGVSFVDAAGPATFVTYICAILLRDTGATLSTFNAFLLLQGVEPLSLRLERHAENTKKVVKYLVNYPQVEKVNHPSLPAHPNHALYTKYFPNGGASIFTFEIKGGQEEDRRFMDNLKLFSLLANVANVKDFAIHPPPFPTLPGRIAGIGH
;
A
#
# COMPACT_ATOMS: atom_id res chain seq x y z
N MET A 1 21.52 -14.53 -11.43
CA MET A 1 20.45 -15.52 -11.21
C MET A 1 19.24 -15.27 -12.12
N VAL A 2 18.65 -14.06 -12.14
CA VAL A 2 17.49 -13.74 -13.01
C VAL A 2 17.80 -13.87 -14.51
N ASN A 3 18.91 -13.31 -14.99
CA ASN A 3 19.29 -13.42 -16.42
C ASN A 3 19.50 -14.88 -16.87
N THR A 4 20.00 -15.73 -15.99
CA THR A 4 20.24 -17.16 -16.27
C THR A 4 18.92 -17.94 -16.44
N LEU A 5 17.86 -17.53 -15.73
CA LEU A 5 16.54 -18.16 -15.84
C LEU A 5 15.83 -17.79 -17.15
N LEU A 6 16.04 -16.56 -17.63
CA LEU A 6 15.37 -15.99 -18.80
C LEU A 6 16.02 -16.41 -20.13
N SER A 7 17.32 -16.73 -20.11
CA SER A 7 18.09 -17.15 -21.28
C SER A 7 18.01 -18.67 -21.56
N GLN A 8 17.47 -19.46 -20.64
CA GLN A 8 17.37 -20.91 -20.80
C GLN A 8 16.12 -21.31 -21.59
N THR A 9 16.28 -22.24 -22.52
CA THR A 9 15.16 -22.84 -23.25
C THR A 9 14.27 -23.64 -22.30
N ARG A 10 12.95 -23.51 -22.45
CA ARG A 10 11.96 -24.26 -21.64
C ARG A 10 11.44 -25.44 -22.43
N SER A 11 11.03 -26.51 -21.74
CA SER A 11 10.40 -27.69 -22.37
C SER A 11 9.20 -27.33 -23.23
N ASN A 12 8.43 -26.33 -22.80
CA ASN A 12 7.19 -25.90 -23.46
C ASN A 12 7.46 -24.90 -24.61
N TYR A 13 8.70 -24.45 -24.77
CA TYR A 13 9.19 -23.60 -25.87
C TYR A 13 10.60 -24.05 -26.28
N PRO A 14 10.72 -25.24 -26.89
CA PRO A 14 12.02 -25.82 -27.22
C PRO A 14 12.74 -24.94 -28.25
N GLY A 15 14.02 -24.67 -28.03
CA GLY A 15 14.86 -23.87 -28.93
C GLY A 15 14.59 -22.35 -28.90
N VAL A 16 13.66 -21.87 -28.08
CA VAL A 16 13.39 -20.43 -27.94
C VAL A 16 14.08 -19.89 -26.69
N SER A 17 15.00 -18.96 -26.91
CA SER A 17 15.53 -18.07 -25.87
C SER A 17 14.62 -16.85 -25.78
N PHE A 18 14.00 -16.62 -24.61
CA PHE A 18 13.13 -15.45 -24.41
C PHE A 18 13.92 -14.14 -24.43
N VAL A 19 15.22 -14.18 -24.15
CA VAL A 19 16.13 -13.03 -24.29
C VAL A 19 16.22 -12.61 -25.76
N ASP A 20 16.43 -13.57 -26.65
CA ASP A 20 16.61 -13.30 -28.08
C ASP A 20 15.28 -13.00 -28.77
N ALA A 21 14.19 -13.64 -28.33
CA ALA A 21 12.87 -13.50 -28.95
C ALA A 21 12.12 -12.21 -28.54
N ALA A 22 12.33 -11.69 -27.32
CA ALA A 22 11.55 -10.59 -26.77
C ALA A 22 12.37 -9.37 -26.31
N GLY A 23 13.70 -9.44 -26.33
CA GLY A 23 14.60 -8.32 -26.09
C GLY A 23 14.27 -7.52 -24.81
N PRO A 24 13.96 -6.21 -24.88
CA PRO A 24 13.61 -5.43 -23.69
C PRO A 24 12.37 -5.94 -22.93
N ALA A 25 11.46 -6.63 -23.61
CA ALA A 25 10.23 -7.16 -23.02
C ALA A 25 10.38 -8.58 -22.47
N THR A 26 11.57 -9.18 -22.51
CA THR A 26 11.82 -10.57 -22.08
C THR A 26 11.22 -10.91 -20.72
N PHE A 27 11.33 -10.01 -19.73
CA PHE A 27 10.81 -10.27 -18.39
C PHE A 27 9.27 -10.41 -18.37
N VAL A 28 8.56 -9.47 -18.99
CA VAL A 28 7.08 -9.52 -19.02
C VAL A 28 6.58 -10.66 -19.90
N THR A 29 7.21 -10.89 -21.06
CA THR A 29 6.84 -11.99 -21.95
C THR A 29 7.04 -13.35 -21.27
N TYR A 30 8.14 -13.52 -20.53
CA TYR A 30 8.39 -14.74 -19.75
C TYR A 30 7.31 -14.96 -18.67
N ILE A 31 6.93 -13.91 -17.94
CA ILE A 31 5.85 -14.00 -16.94
C ILE A 31 4.53 -14.42 -17.60
N CYS A 32 4.16 -13.81 -18.72
CA CYS A 32 2.90 -14.12 -19.39
C CYS A 32 2.90 -15.51 -20.06
N ALA A 33 4.00 -15.93 -20.68
CA ALA A 33 4.07 -17.17 -21.45
C ALA A 33 4.32 -18.42 -20.58
N ILE A 34 5.05 -18.27 -19.47
CA ILE A 34 5.41 -19.38 -18.58
C ILE A 34 4.60 -19.30 -17.29
N LEU A 35 4.82 -18.26 -16.48
CA LEU A 35 4.29 -18.24 -15.11
C LEU A 35 2.76 -18.13 -15.09
N LEU A 36 2.18 -17.26 -15.91
CA LEU A 36 0.73 -17.09 -15.97
C LEU A 36 0.04 -18.34 -16.52
N ARG A 37 0.61 -18.96 -17.55
CA ARG A 37 0.08 -20.21 -18.12
C ARG A 37 0.15 -21.35 -17.11
N ASP A 38 1.28 -21.51 -16.44
CA ASP A 38 1.53 -22.66 -15.57
C ASP A 38 0.82 -22.53 -14.21
N THR A 39 0.65 -21.31 -13.69
CA THR A 39 -0.05 -21.08 -12.40
C THR A 39 -1.53 -20.77 -12.55
N GLY A 40 -1.99 -20.35 -13.74
CA GLY A 40 -3.39 -20.01 -14.00
C GLY A 40 -3.90 -18.78 -13.23
N ALA A 41 -3.01 -17.89 -12.77
CA ALA A 41 -3.35 -16.67 -12.04
C ALA A 41 -4.00 -15.59 -12.95
N THR A 42 -5.10 -15.93 -13.61
CA THR A 42 -5.79 -15.09 -14.58
C THR A 42 -6.79 -14.14 -13.92
N LEU A 43 -6.85 -12.91 -14.40
CA LEU A 43 -7.84 -11.92 -13.95
C LEU A 43 -9.19 -12.18 -14.63
N SER A 44 -10.28 -12.25 -13.84
CA SER A 44 -11.64 -12.29 -14.37
C SER A 44 -11.95 -11.03 -15.20
N THR A 45 -12.58 -11.19 -16.37
CA THR A 45 -12.98 -10.07 -17.24
C THR A 45 -13.87 -9.06 -16.51
N PHE A 46 -14.76 -9.53 -15.63
CA PHE A 46 -15.61 -8.65 -14.83
C PHE A 46 -14.79 -7.82 -13.82
N ASN A 47 -13.79 -8.42 -13.17
CA ASN A 47 -12.92 -7.69 -12.26
C ASN A 47 -12.03 -6.69 -13.01
N ALA A 48 -11.59 -7.02 -14.24
CA ALA A 48 -10.86 -6.09 -15.09
C ALA A 48 -11.72 -4.87 -15.45
N PHE A 49 -13.00 -5.07 -15.77
CA PHE A 49 -13.94 -3.97 -16.00
C PHE A 49 -14.09 -3.07 -14.76
N LEU A 50 -14.29 -3.66 -13.57
CA LEU A 50 -14.37 -2.89 -12.32
C LEU A 50 -13.09 -2.11 -12.01
N LEU A 51 -11.92 -2.68 -12.32
CA LEU A 51 -10.64 -2.01 -12.14
C LEU A 51 -10.53 -0.81 -13.09
N LEU A 52 -10.91 -0.95 -14.36
CA LEU A 52 -10.91 0.14 -15.33
C LEU A 52 -11.79 1.30 -14.85
N GLN A 53 -13.01 1.00 -14.39
CA GLN A 53 -13.91 2.00 -13.81
C GLN A 53 -13.30 2.69 -12.57
N GLY A 54 -12.54 1.96 -11.76
CA GLY A 54 -11.83 2.53 -10.60
C GLY A 54 -10.63 3.40 -10.97
N VAL A 55 -9.96 3.14 -12.09
CA VAL A 55 -8.77 3.88 -12.53
C VAL A 55 -9.12 5.24 -13.13
N GLU A 56 -10.29 5.39 -13.76
CA GLU A 56 -10.75 6.66 -14.34
C GLU A 56 -10.65 7.86 -13.38
N PRO A 57 -11.15 7.80 -12.13
CA PRO A 57 -11.04 8.90 -11.16
C PRO A 57 -9.78 8.81 -10.27
N LEU A 58 -8.76 8.03 -10.62
CA LEU A 58 -7.63 7.72 -9.73
C LEU A 58 -6.88 8.97 -9.27
N SER A 59 -6.60 9.92 -10.17
CA SER A 59 -5.86 11.14 -9.84
C SER A 59 -6.57 11.98 -8.78
N LEU A 60 -7.89 12.18 -8.94
CA LEU A 60 -8.72 12.94 -8.00
C LEU A 60 -8.78 12.27 -6.62
N ARG A 61 -8.87 10.94 -6.59
CA ARG A 61 -8.86 10.18 -5.33
C ARG A 61 -7.51 10.32 -4.61
N LEU A 62 -6.40 10.14 -5.33
CA LEU A 62 -5.06 10.26 -4.72
C LEU A 62 -4.78 11.66 -4.18
N GLU A 63 -5.19 12.71 -4.89
CA GLU A 63 -5.06 14.09 -4.42
C GLU A 63 -5.84 14.31 -3.12
N ARG A 64 -7.11 13.90 -3.08
CA ARG A 64 -7.97 14.04 -1.90
C ARG A 64 -7.41 13.28 -0.70
N HIS A 65 -6.96 12.04 -0.91
CA HIS A 65 -6.38 11.20 0.13
C HIS A 65 -5.10 11.81 0.72
N ALA A 66 -4.22 12.33 -0.13
CA ALA A 66 -3.00 12.99 0.32
C ALA A 66 -3.32 14.28 1.11
N GLU A 67 -4.29 15.07 0.67
CA GLU A 67 -4.71 16.30 1.35
C GLU A 67 -5.30 16.00 2.73
N ASN A 68 -6.23 15.04 2.82
CA ASN A 68 -6.92 14.70 4.05
C ASN A 68 -5.99 14.01 5.04
N THR A 69 -5.10 13.11 4.58
CA THR A 69 -4.05 12.53 5.44
C THR A 69 -3.19 13.62 6.08
N LYS A 70 -2.76 14.65 5.33
CA LYS A 70 -1.98 15.76 5.90
C LYS A 70 -2.74 16.49 7.01
N LYS A 71 -4.04 16.72 6.83
CA LYS A 71 -4.90 17.36 7.85
C LYS A 71 -5.03 16.49 9.10
N VAL A 72 -5.33 15.20 8.92
CA VAL A 72 -5.49 14.24 10.03
C VAL A 72 -4.18 14.06 10.80
N VAL A 73 -3.05 13.88 10.12
CA VAL A 73 -1.72 13.79 10.73
C VAL A 73 -1.41 15.06 11.54
N LYS A 74 -1.67 16.25 10.99
CA LYS A 74 -1.47 17.51 11.70
C LYS A 74 -2.36 17.62 12.94
N TYR A 75 -3.60 17.14 12.86
CA TYR A 75 -4.51 17.10 14.01
C TYR A 75 -3.99 16.16 15.10
N LEU A 76 -3.62 14.93 14.73
CA LEU A 76 -3.14 13.91 15.67
C LEU A 76 -1.84 14.32 16.38
N VAL A 77 -0.93 15.01 15.70
CA VAL A 77 0.32 15.52 16.31
C VAL A 77 0.04 16.49 17.46
N ASN A 78 -1.07 17.23 17.40
CA ASN A 78 -1.44 18.21 18.43
C ASN A 78 -2.43 17.65 19.46
N TYR A 79 -2.88 16.40 19.32
CA TYR A 79 -3.90 15.82 20.18
C TYR A 79 -3.27 15.25 21.47
N PRO A 80 -3.71 15.65 22.67
CA PRO A 80 -3.00 15.39 23.92
C PRO A 80 -2.94 13.90 24.33
N GLN A 81 -3.86 13.07 23.85
CA GLN A 81 -3.88 11.63 24.13
C GLN A 81 -3.03 10.82 23.13
N VAL A 82 -2.54 11.43 22.05
CA VAL A 82 -1.62 10.79 21.12
C VAL A 82 -0.19 10.99 21.64
N GLU A 83 0.56 9.91 21.73
CA GLU A 83 1.97 9.92 22.14
C GLU A 83 2.89 10.21 20.96
N LYS A 84 2.61 9.55 19.83
CA LYS A 84 3.46 9.63 18.65
C LYS A 84 2.66 9.47 17.38
N VAL A 85 3.01 10.25 16.36
CA VAL A 85 2.51 10.08 15.00
C VAL A 85 3.67 9.76 14.08
N ASN A 86 3.50 8.74 13.25
CA ASN A 86 4.49 8.25 12.32
C ASN A 86 3.95 8.42 10.89
N HIS A 87 4.46 9.44 10.21
CA HIS A 87 4.14 9.73 8.83
C HIS A 87 5.30 10.45 8.14
N PRO A 88 5.69 10.07 6.92
CA PRO A 88 6.85 10.63 6.23
C PRO A 88 6.72 12.12 5.84
N SER A 89 5.50 12.67 5.84
CA SER A 89 5.30 14.12 5.64
C SER A 89 5.75 14.97 6.83
N LEU A 90 5.95 14.38 8.01
CA LEU A 90 6.38 15.11 9.20
C LEU A 90 7.89 15.38 9.13
N PRO A 91 8.34 16.62 9.43
CA PRO A 91 9.77 16.96 9.42
C PRO A 91 10.62 16.12 10.38
N ALA A 92 10.02 15.66 11.49
CA ALA A 92 10.68 14.83 12.48
C ALA A 92 10.87 13.36 12.03
N HIS A 93 10.28 12.95 10.90
CA HIS A 93 10.36 11.57 10.43
C HIS A 93 11.73 11.29 9.77
N PRO A 94 12.40 10.15 10.07
CA PRO A 94 13.73 9.83 9.53
C PRO A 94 13.82 9.87 8.00
N ASN A 95 12.74 9.46 7.33
CA ASN A 95 12.66 9.42 5.86
C ASN A 95 12.02 10.67 5.24
N HIS A 96 11.91 11.79 5.97
CA HIS A 96 11.29 13.02 5.44
C HIS A 96 12.00 13.53 4.17
N ALA A 97 13.34 13.44 4.12
CA ALA A 97 14.10 13.83 2.94
C ALA A 97 13.75 12.98 1.70
N LEU A 98 13.52 11.67 1.88
CA LEU A 98 13.10 10.77 0.79
C LEU A 98 11.67 11.07 0.36
N TYR A 99 10.79 11.40 1.30
CA TYR A 99 9.42 11.79 1.00
C TYR A 99 9.38 13.03 0.10
N THR A 100 10.12 14.08 0.46
CA THR A 100 10.19 15.30 -0.34
C THR A 100 10.81 15.05 -1.73
N LYS A 101 11.77 14.12 -1.83
CA LYS A 101 12.39 13.76 -3.10
C LYS A 101 11.46 12.97 -4.04
N TYR A 102 10.75 11.97 -3.53
CA TYR A 102 9.99 11.03 -4.36
C TYR A 102 8.50 11.38 -4.48
N PHE A 103 7.94 12.15 -3.53
CA PHE A 103 6.52 12.53 -3.50
C PHE A 103 6.34 14.06 -3.48
N PRO A 104 6.86 14.80 -4.49
CA PRO A 104 6.79 16.26 -4.51
C PRO A 104 5.35 16.79 -4.55
N ASN A 105 4.43 16.05 -5.18
CA ASN A 105 3.02 16.41 -5.30
C ASN A 105 2.16 15.88 -4.13
N GLY A 106 2.79 15.36 -3.08
CA GLY A 106 2.11 14.64 -2.02
C GLY A 106 1.88 13.17 -2.36
N GLY A 107 1.62 12.40 -1.33
CA GLY A 107 1.52 10.94 -1.37
C GLY A 107 1.56 10.39 0.04
N ALA A 108 1.50 9.06 0.14
CA ALA A 108 1.34 8.32 1.39
C ALA A 108 0.05 8.74 2.13
N SER A 109 -1.05 8.04 1.86
CA SER A 109 -2.31 8.23 2.60
C SER A 109 -2.39 7.36 3.87
N ILE A 110 -1.31 6.65 4.18
CA ILE A 110 -1.23 5.69 5.29
C ILE A 110 -0.41 6.32 6.40
N PHE A 111 -0.98 6.40 7.59
CA PHE A 111 -0.27 6.87 8.78
C PHE A 111 -0.47 5.89 9.93
N THR A 112 0.47 5.91 10.89
CA THR A 112 0.32 5.17 12.13
C THR A 112 0.49 6.11 13.31
N PHE A 113 -0.22 5.88 14.40
CA PHE A 113 -0.06 6.66 15.63
C PHE A 113 -0.21 5.77 16.86
N GLU A 114 0.31 6.26 17.97
CA GLU A 114 0.37 5.57 19.26
C GLU A 114 -0.44 6.39 20.28
N ILE A 115 -1.37 5.76 21.01
CA ILE A 115 -2.20 6.42 22.03
C ILE A 115 -1.63 6.16 23.42
N LYS A 116 -1.71 7.18 24.29
CA LYS A 116 -1.36 7.07 25.71
C LYS A 116 -2.37 6.17 26.42
N GLY A 117 -1.90 5.16 27.14
CA GLY A 117 -2.75 4.24 27.91
C GLY A 117 -2.67 2.78 27.46
N GLY A 118 -1.91 2.48 26.40
CA GLY A 118 -1.64 1.11 25.96
C GLY A 118 -2.87 0.41 25.37
N GLN A 119 -2.81 -0.93 25.33
CA GLN A 119 -3.75 -1.76 24.56
C GLN A 119 -5.23 -1.56 24.92
N GLU A 120 -5.55 -1.30 26.19
CA GLU A 120 -6.94 -1.10 26.61
C GLU A 120 -7.52 0.21 26.06
N GLU A 121 -6.72 1.28 26.02
CA GLU A 121 -7.15 2.55 25.46
C GLU A 121 -7.18 2.50 23.93
N ASP A 122 -6.25 1.78 23.30
CA ASP A 122 -6.29 1.49 21.87
C ASP A 122 -7.58 0.75 21.49
N ARG A 123 -7.98 -0.26 22.27
CA ARG A 123 -9.22 -1.01 22.05
C ARG A 123 -10.46 -0.13 22.21
N ARG A 124 -10.49 0.69 23.27
CA ARG A 124 -11.57 1.66 23.49
C ARG A 124 -11.68 2.67 22.37
N PHE A 125 -10.56 3.18 21.87
CA PHE A 125 -10.55 4.09 20.74
C PHE A 125 -11.18 3.42 19.51
N MET A 126 -10.73 2.21 19.17
CA MET A 126 -11.23 1.45 18.03
C MET A 126 -12.73 1.11 18.13
N ASP A 127 -13.21 0.72 19.32
CA ASP A 127 -14.63 0.42 19.57
C ASP A 127 -15.53 1.66 19.44
N ASN A 128 -14.98 2.87 19.61
CA ASN A 128 -15.71 4.14 19.49
C ASN A 128 -15.68 4.74 18.07
N LEU A 129 -14.94 4.16 17.12
CA LEU A 129 -14.91 4.62 15.74
C LEU A 129 -16.21 4.25 15.01
N LYS A 130 -17.05 5.24 14.74
CA LYS A 130 -18.32 5.05 14.02
C LYS A 130 -18.20 5.21 12.49
N LEU A 131 -17.19 5.95 12.03
CA LEU A 131 -17.00 6.26 10.61
C LEU A 131 -15.99 5.31 9.94
N PHE A 132 -14.95 4.90 10.69
CA PHE A 132 -13.90 4.04 10.18
C PHE A 132 -14.37 2.60 10.16
N SER A 133 -14.15 1.92 9.05
CA SER A 133 -14.37 0.48 8.95
C SER A 133 -13.22 -0.29 9.63
N LEU A 134 -13.52 -1.41 10.27
CA LEU A 134 -12.53 -2.31 10.86
C LEU A 134 -12.19 -3.43 9.86
N LEU A 135 -11.48 -3.09 8.79
CA LEU A 135 -11.18 -4.00 7.69
C LEU A 135 -9.70 -3.93 7.30
N ALA A 136 -9.16 -5.05 6.81
CA ALA A 136 -7.74 -5.16 6.43
C ALA A 136 -7.41 -4.61 5.02
N ASN A 137 -8.36 -3.99 4.34
CA ASN A 137 -8.23 -3.59 2.94
C ASN A 137 -7.69 -2.15 2.84
N VAL A 138 -6.55 -1.97 2.19
CA VAL A 138 -5.86 -0.69 2.02
C VAL A 138 -6.38 0.07 0.80
N ALA A 139 -6.34 1.41 0.85
CA ALA A 139 -6.62 2.31 -0.28
C ALA A 139 -8.03 2.19 -0.90
N ASN A 140 -9.04 2.08 -0.04
CA ASN A 140 -10.45 2.14 -0.44
C ASN A 140 -10.90 3.61 -0.61
N VAL A 141 -12.18 3.86 -0.86
CA VAL A 141 -12.77 5.20 -0.72
C VAL A 141 -13.22 5.44 0.72
N LYS A 142 -13.53 4.38 1.47
CA LYS A 142 -13.93 4.45 2.87
C LYS A 142 -12.72 4.41 3.80
N ASP A 143 -12.75 5.26 4.81
CA ASP A 143 -11.77 5.25 5.89
C ASP A 143 -11.80 3.93 6.64
N PHE A 144 -10.62 3.48 7.04
CA PHE A 144 -10.49 2.29 7.89
C PHE A 144 -9.35 2.46 8.88
N ALA A 145 -9.49 1.75 10.00
CA ALA A 145 -8.48 1.69 11.03
C ALA A 145 -8.23 0.23 11.39
N ILE A 146 -6.97 -0.10 11.65
CA ILE A 146 -6.55 -1.42 12.11
C ILE A 146 -5.71 -1.26 13.36
N HIS A 147 -6.02 -2.07 14.35
CA HIS A 147 -5.15 -2.34 15.48
C HIS A 147 -4.47 -3.69 15.20
N PRO A 148 -3.24 -3.71 14.65
CA PRO A 148 -2.50 -4.93 14.40
C PRO A 148 -2.26 -5.67 15.72
N PRO A 149 -2.20 -7.01 15.69
CA PRO A 149 -1.89 -7.79 16.88
C PRO A 149 -0.53 -7.34 17.46
N PRO A 150 -0.34 -7.44 18.78
CA PRO A 150 0.91 -7.04 19.41
C PRO A 150 2.07 -7.82 18.80
N PHE A 151 2.88 -7.14 18.00
CA PHE A 151 4.17 -7.66 17.57
C PHE A 151 5.17 -7.39 18.71
N PRO A 152 6.02 -8.36 19.10
CA PRO A 152 6.96 -8.20 20.21
C PRO A 152 7.88 -6.97 20.10
N THR A 153 8.04 -6.43 18.89
CA THR A 153 8.91 -5.30 18.57
C THR A 153 8.17 -3.97 18.40
N LEU A 154 6.83 -3.94 18.43
CA LEU A 154 6.01 -2.76 18.14
C LEU A 154 4.71 -2.75 18.98
N PRO A 155 4.76 -2.32 20.26
CA PRO A 155 3.55 -2.17 21.07
C PRO A 155 2.72 -0.94 20.62
N GLY A 156 1.39 -1.09 20.56
CA GLY A 156 0.42 0.02 20.59
C GLY A 156 0.33 0.93 19.35
N ARG A 157 0.32 0.36 18.13
CA ARG A 157 0.20 1.16 16.89
C ARG A 157 -1.15 1.01 16.23
N ILE A 158 -1.92 2.08 16.15
CA ILE A 158 -3.09 2.13 15.28
C ILE A 158 -2.65 2.59 13.90
N ALA A 159 -2.94 1.78 12.88
CA ALA A 159 -2.80 2.18 11.49
C ALA A 159 -4.11 2.80 11.03
N GLY A 160 -4.08 4.09 10.71
CA GLY A 160 -5.21 4.82 10.15
C GLY A 160 -4.94 5.14 8.69
N ILE A 161 -5.95 4.93 7.84
CA ILE A 161 -5.98 5.53 6.50
C ILE A 161 -7.13 6.52 6.51
N GLY A 162 -6.76 7.80 6.35
CA GLY A 162 -7.67 8.92 6.28
C GLY A 162 -7.70 9.44 4.86
N HIS A 163 -8.83 9.23 4.20
CA HIS A 163 -9.13 9.65 2.84
C HIS A 163 -9.63 11.07 2.77
#